data_AF-A0A9D7Y6K0-F1
#
_entry.id   AF-A0A9D7Y6K0-F1
#
_cell.length_a   1.000
_cell.length_b   1.000
_cell.length_c   1.000
_cell.angle_alpha   90.00
_cell.angle_beta   90.00
_cell.angle_gamma   90.00
#
_symmetry.space_group_name_H-M   'P 1'
#
loop_
_entity.id
_entity.type
_entity.pdbx_description
1 polymer ?
#
loop_
_entity_poly.entity_id
_entity_poly.type
_entity_poly.pdbx_seq_one_letter_code
_entity_poly.pdbx_strand_id
1 'polypeptide(L)'
;MYMQTGLTVQGAIFENAFIAPRTRDFVQDNLKSEEILSTEAGYVMNAPKLKIRANGYFTQFKNGLDVLTFYSDEFQNFVNYAVSNIGKVHMGVEFGVEAKVYKGLSFTGAAAIGQYTYNTRQSATVTADNSASVLSLNDVVYSKDFYVPTPQQAFTAGFDYRSPKFWFVNVNFNYFNKMYLSFNPIRRTAAAVSGVPEDSEKWRQIIDQTELNHQYTLDAFAGYSWLMNRKFNYLKKRTFLVFNVGVNNILDNRNIVSGGYEQLRFDFAEKNTNKFPDKRFYAYGINFFASVGIRF
;
A
#
# COMPACT_ATOMS: atom_id res chain seq x y z
N MET A 1 23.25 -16.84 -3.50
CA MET A 1 22.26 -17.01 -2.42
C MET A 1 22.69 -16.10 -1.29
N TYR A 2 21.75 -15.49 -0.60
CA TYR A 2 22.01 -14.66 0.57
C TYR A 2 20.90 -14.85 1.60
N MET A 3 21.21 -14.53 2.85
CA MET A 3 20.26 -14.48 3.95
C MET A 3 20.63 -13.29 4.82
N GLN A 4 19.63 -12.52 5.24
CA GLN A 4 19.79 -11.36 6.10
C GLN A 4 18.73 -11.37 7.19
N THR A 5 19.11 -10.96 8.39
CA THR A 5 18.18 -10.74 9.50
C THR A 5 18.55 -9.42 10.18
N GLY A 6 17.55 -8.63 10.51
CA GLY A 6 17.71 -7.34 11.17
C GLY A 6 16.62 -7.13 12.21
N LEU A 7 17.00 -6.53 13.33
CA LEU A 7 16.09 -5.98 14.31
C LEU A 7 16.25 -4.46 14.27
N THR A 8 15.13 -3.76 14.11
CA THR A 8 15.07 -2.29 14.20
C THR A 8 14.13 -1.93 15.33
N VAL A 9 14.57 -1.03 16.20
CA VAL A 9 13.75 -0.46 17.27
C VAL A 9 13.59 1.01 16.95
N GLN A 10 12.34 1.45 16.80
CA GLN A 10 12.00 2.82 16.49
C GLN A 10 11.17 3.39 17.64
N GLY A 11 11.59 4.54 18.17
CA GLY A 11 10.77 5.27 19.14
C GLY A 11 9.45 5.72 18.52
N ALA A 12 8.41 5.88 19.34
CA ALA A 12 7.14 6.41 18.85
C ALA A 12 7.34 7.77 18.16
N ILE A 13 6.84 7.89 16.94
CA ILE A 13 6.85 9.17 16.22
C ILE A 13 5.96 10.17 16.95
N PHE A 14 6.34 11.45 16.95
CA PHE A 14 5.61 12.51 17.66
C PHE A 14 4.11 12.52 17.33
N GLU A 15 3.75 12.29 16.07
CA GLU A 15 2.34 12.28 15.63
C GLU A 15 1.50 11.15 16.26
N ASN A 16 2.12 10.03 16.61
CA ASN A 16 1.43 8.86 17.18
C ASN A 16 1.61 8.77 18.71
N ALA A 17 2.60 9.47 19.25
CA ALA A 17 2.82 9.55 20.69
C ALA A 17 1.84 10.53 21.35
N PHE A 18 1.54 11.64 20.68
CA PHE A 18 0.67 12.68 21.19
C PHE A 18 -0.78 12.47 20.72
N ILE A 19 -1.73 12.53 21.65
CA ILE A 19 -3.15 12.29 21.38
C ILE A 19 -3.79 13.48 20.64
N ALA A 20 -3.32 14.70 20.90
CA ALA A 20 -3.86 15.92 20.29
C ALA A 20 -2.77 16.98 20.05
N PRO A 21 -1.72 16.68 19.27
CA PRO A 21 -0.52 17.54 19.14
C PRO A 21 -0.83 18.95 18.60
N ARG A 22 -1.98 19.14 17.96
CA ARG A 22 -2.43 20.43 17.43
C ARG A 22 -2.90 21.41 18.50
N THR A 23 -3.37 20.91 19.65
CA THR A 23 -3.97 21.72 20.71
C THR A 23 -3.33 21.49 22.07
N ARG A 24 -2.71 20.33 22.32
CA ARG A 24 -2.23 19.89 23.64
C ARG A 24 -1.01 18.97 23.53
N ASP A 25 -0.26 18.86 24.63
CA ASP A 25 0.94 18.04 24.80
C ASP A 25 0.67 16.69 25.49
N PHE A 26 -0.57 16.19 25.42
CA PHE A 26 -0.96 14.94 26.07
C PHE A 26 -0.46 13.72 25.29
N VAL A 27 0.22 12.81 26.00
CA VAL A 27 0.88 11.63 25.45
C VAL A 27 0.06 10.39 25.77
N GLN A 28 0.05 9.41 24.87
CA GLN A 28 -0.61 8.12 25.10
C GLN A 28 0.05 7.37 26.26
N ASP A 29 -0.75 6.79 27.16
CA ASP A 29 -0.22 6.03 28.29
C ASP A 29 0.58 4.80 27.83
N ASN A 30 1.66 4.47 28.55
CA ASN A 30 2.51 3.30 28.29
C ASN A 30 3.12 3.24 26.88
N LEU A 31 3.65 4.35 26.37
CA LEU A 31 4.42 4.38 25.13
C LEU A 31 5.51 3.30 25.13
N LYS A 32 5.44 2.41 24.15
CA LYS A 32 6.49 1.46 23.82
C LYS A 32 7.08 1.82 22.48
N SER A 33 8.37 1.59 22.32
CA SER A 33 9.00 1.65 21.00
C SER A 33 8.44 0.56 20.10
N GLU A 34 8.25 0.88 18.83
CA GLU A 34 7.91 -0.10 17.81
C GLU A 34 9.14 -0.97 17.54
N GLU A 35 8.94 -2.28 17.55
CA GLU A 35 9.98 -3.25 17.24
C GLU A 35 9.65 -3.92 15.90
N ILE A 36 10.63 -3.89 14.99
CA ILE A 36 10.51 -4.47 13.66
C ILE A 36 11.60 -5.52 13.52
N LEU A 37 11.19 -6.78 13.48
CA LEU A 37 12.07 -7.91 13.20
C LEU A 37 11.86 -8.33 11.74
N SER A 38 12.91 -8.31 10.93
CA SER A 38 12.83 -8.72 9.53
C SER A 38 13.89 -9.77 9.22
N THR A 39 13.48 -10.82 8.51
CA THR A 39 14.33 -11.87 7.98
C THR A 39 14.00 -12.07 6.51
N GLU A 40 15.03 -12.07 5.67
CA GLU A 40 14.89 -12.36 4.24
C GLU A 40 15.97 -13.34 3.79
N ALA A 41 15.62 -14.15 2.80
CA ALA A 41 16.55 -15.02 2.12
C ALA A 41 16.26 -14.98 0.62
N GLY A 42 17.30 -15.01 -0.18
CA GLY A 42 17.15 -14.82 -1.61
C GLY A 42 18.21 -15.50 -2.45
N TYR A 43 17.85 -15.69 -3.71
CA TYR A 43 18.71 -16.20 -4.75
C TYR A 43 18.68 -15.26 -5.95
N VAL A 44 19.87 -14.95 -6.46
CA VAL A 44 20.06 -14.11 -7.63
C VAL A 44 20.93 -14.90 -8.61
N MET A 45 20.42 -15.05 -9.82
CA MET A 45 21.15 -15.61 -10.95
C MET A 45 21.27 -14.56 -12.04
N ASN A 46 22.50 -14.32 -12.49
CA ASN A 46 22.79 -13.40 -13.58
C ASN A 46 23.51 -14.15 -14.70
N ALA A 47 22.76 -14.65 -15.68
CA ALA A 47 23.30 -15.26 -16.89
C ALA A 47 23.15 -14.30 -18.09
N PRO A 48 23.95 -14.44 -19.16
CA PRO A 48 23.93 -13.52 -20.30
C PRO A 48 22.57 -13.34 -20.99
N LYS A 49 21.71 -14.37 -20.98
CA LYS A 49 20.38 -14.38 -21.59
C LYS A 49 19.23 -14.41 -20.59
N LEU A 50 19.51 -14.66 -19.30
CA LEU A 50 18.49 -14.89 -18.30
C LEU A 50 18.98 -14.35 -16.94
N LYS A 51 18.22 -13.43 -16.37
CA LYS A 51 18.40 -12.98 -15.00
C LYS A 51 17.18 -13.38 -14.20
N ILE A 52 17.42 -13.92 -13.01
CA ILE A 52 16.37 -14.33 -12.08
C ILE A 52 16.72 -13.79 -10.71
N ARG A 53 15.71 -13.28 -10.01
CA ARG A 53 15.76 -12.97 -8.58
C ARG A 53 14.56 -13.64 -7.92
N ALA A 54 14.81 -14.39 -6.87
CA ALA A 54 13.77 -15.01 -6.07
C ALA A 54 14.09 -14.75 -4.60
N ASN A 55 13.18 -14.09 -3.89
CA ASN A 55 13.35 -13.70 -2.49
C ASN A 55 12.14 -14.19 -1.69
N GLY A 56 12.39 -14.63 -0.46
CA GLY A 56 11.36 -14.84 0.55
C GLY A 56 11.65 -13.94 1.74
N TYR A 57 10.62 -13.35 2.31
CA TYR A 57 10.76 -12.47 3.48
C TYR A 57 9.71 -12.76 4.54
N PHE A 58 10.06 -12.44 5.77
CA PHE A 58 9.19 -12.42 6.94
C PHE A 58 9.54 -11.20 7.77
N THR A 59 8.58 -10.35 8.04
CA THR A 59 8.73 -9.15 8.86
C THR A 59 7.60 -9.10 9.89
N GLN A 60 7.97 -8.92 11.15
CA GLN A 60 7.05 -8.78 12.26
C GLN A 60 7.22 -7.41 12.90
N PHE A 61 6.11 -6.69 13.02
CA PHE A 61 5.99 -5.39 13.68
C PHE A 61 5.28 -5.60 15.01
N LYS A 62 5.79 -4.99 16.09
CA LYS A 62 5.21 -5.07 17.43
C LYS A 62 5.11 -3.70 18.05
N ASN A 63 4.14 -3.55 18.94
CA ASN A 63 3.93 -2.33 19.74
C ASN A 63 3.69 -1.06 18.91
N GLY A 64 3.14 -1.19 17.70
CA GLY A 64 2.76 -0.03 16.91
C GLY A 64 1.66 0.78 17.61
N LEU A 65 1.70 2.08 17.39
CA LEU A 65 0.77 3.08 17.92
C LEU A 65 0.21 3.90 16.76
N ASP A 66 -1.04 4.32 16.86
CA ASP A 66 -1.70 5.19 15.90
C ASP A 66 -2.75 6.04 16.60
N VAL A 67 -3.01 7.25 16.12
CA VAL A 67 -4.02 8.14 16.69
C VAL A 67 -4.92 8.63 15.58
N LEU A 68 -6.21 8.29 15.68
CA LEU A 68 -7.23 8.71 14.72
C LEU A 68 -8.10 9.81 15.33
N THR A 69 -8.16 10.97 14.69
CA THR A 69 -9.06 12.06 15.12
C THR A 69 -10.27 12.14 14.20
N PHE A 70 -11.47 12.06 14.77
CA PHE A 70 -12.72 12.14 14.01
C PHE A 70 -13.89 12.62 14.88
N TYR A 71 -14.99 13.01 14.22
CA TYR A 71 -16.24 13.29 14.91
C TYR A 71 -16.96 11.98 15.22
N SER A 72 -17.14 11.67 16.51
CA SER A 72 -17.87 10.48 16.94
C SER A 72 -19.35 10.81 17.11
N ASP A 73 -20.21 10.12 16.36
CA ASP A 73 -21.67 10.21 16.52
C ASP A 73 -22.14 9.64 17.87
N GLU A 74 -21.37 8.72 18.47
CA GLU A 74 -21.67 8.12 19.78
C GLU A 74 -21.51 9.14 20.92
N PHE A 75 -20.43 9.93 20.88
CA PHE A 75 -20.13 10.94 21.90
C PHE A 75 -20.57 12.36 21.51
N GLN A 76 -21.09 12.52 20.29
CA GLN A 76 -21.50 13.81 19.69
C GLN A 76 -20.40 14.89 19.74
N ASN A 77 -19.14 14.48 19.67
CA ASN A 77 -17.98 15.34 19.84
C ASN A 77 -16.82 14.86 18.95
N PHE A 78 -15.86 15.76 18.69
CA PHE A 78 -14.56 15.34 18.17
C PHE A 78 -13.80 14.56 19.23
N VAL A 79 -13.30 13.39 18.84
CA VAL A 79 -12.56 12.48 19.71
C VAL A 79 -11.23 12.12 19.08
N ASN A 80 -10.26 11.83 19.94
CA ASN A 80 -9.00 11.22 19.57
C ASN A 80 -9.05 9.75 20.01
N TYR A 81 -8.91 8.86 19.04
CA TYR A 81 -8.96 7.42 19.19
C TYR A 81 -7.53 6.89 19.10
N ALA A 82 -6.88 6.81 20.26
CA ALA A 82 -5.50 6.40 20.39
C ALA A 82 -5.41 4.87 20.44
N VAL A 83 -4.95 4.27 19.34
CA VAL A 83 -4.80 2.83 19.15
C VAL A 83 -3.38 2.41 19.54
N SER A 84 -3.28 1.33 20.30
CA SER A 84 -2.04 0.75 20.76
C SER A 84 -2.02 -0.75 20.53
N ASN A 85 -0.84 -1.37 20.75
CA ASN A 85 -0.63 -2.79 20.54
C ASN A 85 -0.91 -3.22 19.09
N ILE A 86 -0.60 -2.35 18.12
CA ILE A 86 -0.70 -2.69 16.70
C ILE A 86 0.45 -3.64 16.36
N GLY A 87 0.10 -4.90 16.10
CA GLY A 87 1.01 -5.91 15.61
C GLY A 87 0.68 -6.25 14.16
N LYS A 88 1.71 -6.36 13.32
CA LYS A 88 1.59 -6.75 11.92
C LYS A 88 2.59 -7.85 11.61
N VAL A 89 2.20 -8.77 10.73
CA VAL A 89 3.09 -9.77 10.14
C VAL A 89 2.98 -9.68 8.64
N HIS A 90 4.11 -9.43 8.00
CA HIS A 90 4.27 -9.40 6.55
C HIS A 90 5.13 -10.58 6.16
N MET A 91 4.60 -11.47 5.34
CA MET A 91 5.39 -12.58 4.81
C MET A 91 5.06 -12.79 3.35
N GLY A 92 6.02 -13.23 2.57
CA GLY A 92 5.77 -13.45 1.16
C GLY A 92 6.99 -13.89 0.40
N VAL A 93 6.76 -14.07 -0.90
CA VAL A 93 7.77 -14.37 -1.89
C VAL A 93 7.71 -13.35 -3.01
N GLU A 94 8.88 -12.98 -3.51
CA GLU A 94 9.06 -12.10 -4.65
C GLU A 94 9.89 -12.84 -5.70
N PHE A 95 9.43 -12.76 -6.94
CA PHE A 95 10.11 -13.33 -8.09
C PHE A 95 10.23 -12.27 -9.18
N GLY A 96 11.42 -12.16 -9.76
CA GLY A 96 11.71 -11.29 -10.88
C GLY A 96 12.50 -12.05 -11.93
N VAL A 97 12.14 -11.87 -13.20
CA VAL A 97 12.79 -12.50 -14.34
C VAL A 97 12.99 -11.48 -15.47
N GLU A 98 14.18 -11.51 -16.06
CA GLU A 98 14.50 -10.81 -17.30
C GLU A 98 15.11 -11.82 -18.27
N ALA A 99 14.47 -12.06 -19.40
CA ALA A 99 14.92 -13.01 -20.41
C ALA A 99 15.13 -12.32 -21.76
N LYS A 100 16.32 -12.43 -22.34
CA LYS A 100 16.59 -11.95 -23.70
C LYS A 100 15.99 -12.93 -24.70
N VAL A 101 14.96 -12.48 -25.42
CA VAL A 101 14.24 -13.31 -26.39
C VAL A 101 14.95 -13.31 -27.74
N TYR A 102 15.07 -12.14 -28.36
CA TYR A 102 15.62 -12.03 -29.71
C TYR A 102 16.07 -10.61 -30.06
N LYS A 103 17.31 -10.43 -30.54
CA LYS A 103 17.86 -9.16 -31.11
C LYS A 103 17.24 -7.86 -30.54
N GLY A 104 17.49 -7.59 -29.26
CA GLY A 104 17.02 -6.38 -28.59
C GLY A 104 15.63 -6.50 -27.95
N LEU A 105 14.87 -7.55 -28.24
CA LEU A 105 13.65 -7.94 -27.53
C LEU A 105 14.01 -8.72 -26.26
N SER A 106 13.47 -8.27 -25.14
CA SER A 106 13.56 -8.91 -23.84
C SER A 106 12.16 -9.02 -23.23
N PHE A 107 11.94 -10.09 -22.50
CA PHE A 107 10.78 -10.26 -21.64
C PHE A 107 11.17 -9.90 -20.20
N THR A 108 10.31 -9.16 -19.52
CA THR A 108 10.43 -8.85 -18.10
C THR A 108 9.17 -9.30 -17.38
N GLY A 109 9.34 -9.99 -16.26
CA GLY A 109 8.23 -10.36 -15.40
C GLY A 109 8.61 -10.18 -13.94
N ALA A 110 7.66 -9.75 -13.12
CA ALA A 110 7.79 -9.81 -11.67
C ALA A 110 6.48 -10.25 -11.02
N ALA A 111 6.59 -10.92 -9.89
CA ALA A 111 5.49 -11.38 -9.07
C ALA A 111 5.85 -11.17 -7.60
N ALA A 112 4.99 -10.47 -6.87
CA ALA A 112 5.02 -10.36 -5.43
C ALA A 112 3.77 -11.03 -4.89
N ILE A 113 3.96 -12.09 -4.11
CA ILE A 113 2.87 -12.87 -3.50
C ILE A 113 3.11 -12.87 -2.01
N GLY A 114 2.31 -12.09 -1.29
CA GLY A 114 2.44 -11.90 0.14
C GLY A 114 1.14 -12.11 0.90
N GLN A 115 1.30 -12.12 2.22
CA GLN A 115 0.26 -12.05 3.22
C GLN A 115 0.72 -11.07 4.30
N TYR A 116 0.03 -9.95 4.36
CA TYR A 116 0.25 -8.81 5.24
C TYR A 116 -0.98 -8.70 6.12
N THR A 117 -0.84 -9.09 7.39
CA THR A 117 -1.98 -9.19 8.32
C THR A 117 -1.67 -8.53 9.64
N TYR A 118 -2.71 -8.10 10.35
CA TYR A 118 -2.62 -7.73 11.75
C TYR A 118 -2.67 -8.99 12.61
N ASN A 119 -1.68 -9.22 13.46
CA ASN A 119 -1.60 -10.44 14.28
C ASN A 119 -2.05 -10.23 15.74
N THR A 120 -2.47 -9.02 16.09
CA THR A 120 -2.96 -8.66 17.42
C THR A 120 -4.39 -8.15 17.38
N ARG A 121 -5.09 -8.30 18.51
CA ARG A 121 -6.25 -7.45 18.82
C ARG A 121 -5.71 -6.16 19.43
N GLN A 122 -6.02 -5.05 18.78
CA GLN A 122 -5.52 -3.73 19.20
C GLN A 122 -6.31 -3.22 20.40
N SER A 123 -5.72 -2.32 21.18
CA SER A 123 -6.38 -1.65 22.30
C SER A 123 -6.54 -0.17 21.97
N ALA A 124 -7.73 0.38 22.16
CA ALA A 124 -8.01 1.78 21.88
C ALA A 124 -8.45 2.54 23.13
N THR A 125 -7.96 3.77 23.26
CA THR A 125 -8.40 4.72 24.28
C THR A 125 -9.01 5.93 23.59
N VAL A 126 -10.22 6.29 23.99
CA VAL A 126 -10.98 7.38 23.39
C VAL A 126 -10.97 8.57 24.33
N THR A 127 -10.52 9.71 23.83
CA THR A 127 -10.51 10.96 24.59
C THR A 127 -11.25 12.06 23.84
N ALA A 128 -11.92 12.95 24.58
CA ALA A 128 -12.57 14.12 24.00
C ALA A 128 -11.53 15.16 23.56
N ASP A 129 -11.69 15.68 22.35
CA ASP A 129 -10.72 16.62 21.78
C ASP A 129 -10.75 18.01 22.47
N ASN A 130 -11.89 18.42 23.01
CA ASN A 130 -12.02 19.73 23.66
C ASN A 130 -11.66 19.74 25.16
N SER A 131 -11.82 18.62 25.88
CA SER A 131 -11.68 18.57 27.34
C SER A 131 -10.62 17.60 27.87
N ALA A 132 -10.08 16.72 27.02
CA ALA A 132 -9.13 15.66 27.38
C ALA A 132 -9.72 14.59 28.30
N SER A 133 -11.04 14.63 28.54
CA SER A 133 -11.70 13.61 29.33
C SER A 133 -11.60 12.27 28.60
N VAL A 134 -11.16 11.24 29.31
CA VAL A 134 -11.20 9.86 28.83
C VAL A 134 -12.67 9.45 28.76
N LEU A 135 -13.14 9.16 27.56
CA LEU A 135 -14.51 8.74 27.27
C LEU A 135 -14.62 7.21 27.29
N SER A 136 -13.57 6.51 26.85
CA SER A 136 -13.44 5.06 26.94
C SER A 136 -11.98 4.66 27.05
N LEU A 137 -11.70 3.54 27.73
CA LEU A 137 -10.36 3.06 28.03
C LEU A 137 -10.22 1.58 27.65
N ASN A 138 -9.18 1.26 26.87
CA ASN A 138 -8.81 -0.10 26.48
C ASN A 138 -9.91 -0.88 25.73
N ASP A 139 -10.61 -0.21 24.81
CA ASP A 139 -11.52 -0.87 23.88
C ASP A 139 -10.77 -1.85 22.99
N VAL A 140 -11.17 -3.12 23.06
CA VAL A 140 -10.56 -4.17 22.25
C VAL A 140 -11.11 -4.10 20.83
N VAL A 141 -10.21 -3.84 19.88
CA VAL A 141 -10.52 -3.87 18.44
C VAL A 141 -10.27 -5.28 17.91
N TYR A 142 -11.27 -5.86 17.28
CA TYR A 142 -11.25 -7.17 16.62
C TYR A 142 -10.50 -7.11 15.28
N SER A 143 -9.25 -6.63 15.32
CA SER A 143 -8.38 -6.43 14.16
C SER A 143 -7.56 -7.67 13.77
N LYS A 144 -7.51 -8.69 14.63
CA LYS A 144 -6.66 -9.86 14.40
C LYS A 144 -7.11 -10.58 13.13
N ASP A 145 -6.12 -10.99 12.33
CA ASP A 145 -6.26 -11.69 11.05
C ASP A 145 -6.81 -10.83 9.90
N PHE A 146 -7.01 -9.53 10.12
CA PHE A 146 -7.34 -8.59 9.04
C PHE A 146 -6.13 -8.32 8.18
N TYR A 147 -6.36 -8.00 6.91
CA TYR A 147 -5.32 -7.67 5.96
C TYR A 147 -4.93 -6.20 6.06
N VAL A 148 -3.64 -5.92 5.96
CA VAL A 148 -3.11 -4.56 5.81
C VAL A 148 -3.57 -4.00 4.45
N PRO A 149 -4.00 -2.72 4.37
CA PRO A 149 -4.64 -2.14 3.17
C PRO A 149 -3.63 -1.84 2.05
N THR A 150 -3.09 -2.92 1.48
CA THR A 150 -2.14 -2.94 0.36
C THR A 150 -2.41 -4.19 -0.49
N PRO A 151 -2.09 -4.21 -1.80
CA PRO A 151 -2.21 -5.41 -2.60
C PRO A 151 -1.38 -6.55 -2.02
N GLN A 152 -2.03 -7.66 -1.69
CA GLN A 152 -1.35 -8.86 -1.19
C GLN A 152 -0.68 -9.61 -2.35
N GLN A 153 -1.19 -9.43 -3.57
CA GLN A 153 -0.62 -10.01 -4.78
C GLN A 153 -0.47 -8.94 -5.86
N ALA A 154 0.72 -8.81 -6.42
CA ALA A 154 1.03 -7.89 -7.51
C ALA A 154 1.89 -8.60 -8.56
N PHE A 155 1.51 -8.47 -9.82
CA PHE A 155 2.20 -9.08 -10.95
C PHE A 155 2.41 -8.06 -12.05
N THR A 156 3.54 -8.15 -12.72
CA THR A 156 3.82 -7.41 -13.94
C THR A 156 4.47 -8.33 -14.96
N ALA A 157 4.06 -8.23 -16.21
CA ALA A 157 4.65 -8.95 -17.32
C ALA A 157 4.72 -8.03 -18.54
N GLY A 158 5.86 -8.00 -19.21
CA GLY A 158 6.07 -7.05 -20.29
C GLY A 158 7.18 -7.44 -21.24
N PHE A 159 7.19 -6.74 -22.36
CA PHE A 159 8.23 -6.85 -23.37
C PHE A 159 8.91 -5.50 -23.53
N ASP A 160 10.24 -5.52 -23.59
CA ASP A 160 11.09 -4.39 -23.94
C ASP A 160 11.80 -4.70 -25.26
N TYR A 161 11.66 -3.83 -26.25
CA TYR A 161 12.42 -3.89 -27.48
C TYR A 161 13.30 -2.67 -27.60
N ARG A 162 14.62 -2.89 -27.71
CA ARG A 162 15.60 -1.83 -27.91
C ARG A 162 16.31 -2.00 -29.25
N SER A 163 16.14 -1.01 -30.12
CA SER A 163 16.75 -1.00 -31.45
C SER A 163 18.20 -0.48 -31.42
N PRO A 164 19.09 -1.03 -32.27
CA PRO A 164 20.40 -0.42 -32.57
C PRO A 164 20.30 1.01 -33.14
N LYS A 165 19.13 1.41 -33.67
CA LYS A 165 18.86 2.75 -34.21
C LYS A 165 18.35 3.74 -33.15
N PHE A 166 18.70 3.52 -31.88
CA PHE A 166 18.44 4.45 -30.77
C PHE A 166 16.96 4.72 -30.45
N TRP A 167 16.05 3.83 -30.82
CA TRP A 167 14.68 3.85 -30.33
C TRP A 167 14.38 2.60 -29.51
N PHE A 168 13.39 2.69 -28.64
CA PHE A 168 12.91 1.57 -27.86
C PHE A 168 11.40 1.65 -27.67
N VAL A 169 10.78 0.51 -27.38
CA VAL A 169 9.37 0.37 -27.02
C VAL A 169 9.28 -0.63 -25.89
N ASN A 170 8.47 -0.34 -24.89
CA ASN A 170 8.17 -1.20 -23.76
C ASN A 170 6.64 -1.27 -23.59
N VAL A 171 6.11 -2.46 -23.30
CA VAL A 171 4.70 -2.69 -23.00
C VAL A 171 4.62 -3.59 -21.79
N ASN A 172 3.89 -3.18 -20.75
CA ASN A 172 3.73 -3.93 -19.51
C ASN A 172 2.25 -4.09 -19.15
N PHE A 173 1.86 -5.30 -18.79
CA PHE A 173 0.58 -5.61 -18.17
C PHE A 173 0.81 -5.78 -16.67
N ASN A 174 0.04 -5.04 -15.86
CA ASN A 174 0.09 -5.12 -14.40
C ASN A 174 -1.22 -5.67 -13.86
N TYR A 175 -1.16 -6.51 -12.84
CA TYR A 175 -2.32 -7.14 -12.20
C TYR A 175 -2.17 -7.14 -10.68
N PHE A 176 -3.22 -6.70 -9.99
CA PHE A 176 -3.27 -6.59 -8.54
C PHE A 176 -4.49 -7.34 -8.01
N ASN A 177 -4.31 -8.10 -6.93
CA ASN A 177 -5.35 -8.94 -6.36
C ASN A 177 -5.25 -9.00 -4.83
N LYS A 178 -6.35 -9.46 -4.20
CA LYS A 178 -6.50 -9.55 -2.74
C LYS A 178 -6.16 -8.22 -2.10
N MET A 179 -6.94 -7.20 -2.43
CA MET A 179 -6.77 -5.85 -1.88
C MET A 179 -7.88 -5.59 -0.89
N TYR A 180 -7.57 -4.86 0.17
CA TYR A 180 -8.53 -4.60 1.24
C TYR A 180 -8.53 -3.11 1.57
N LEU A 181 -9.70 -2.58 1.94
CA LEU A 181 -9.79 -1.22 2.44
C LEU A 181 -9.22 -1.13 3.86
N SER A 182 -8.75 0.07 4.21
CA SER A 182 -8.45 0.39 5.62
C SER A 182 -9.73 0.21 6.42
N PHE A 183 -9.70 -0.72 7.37
CA PHE A 183 -10.88 -1.04 8.16
C PHE A 183 -11.18 0.06 9.18
N ASN A 184 -12.45 0.23 9.52
CA ASN A 184 -12.88 1.12 10.57
C ASN A 184 -12.80 0.41 11.94
N PRO A 185 -11.89 0.78 12.86
CA PRO A 185 -11.76 0.11 14.16
C PRO A 185 -12.99 0.28 15.06
N ILE A 186 -13.76 1.37 14.95
CA ILE A 186 -14.87 1.63 15.90
C ILE A 186 -16.02 0.63 15.76
N ARG A 187 -16.24 0.08 14.55
CA ARG A 187 -17.26 -0.96 14.34
C ARG A 187 -16.74 -2.38 14.62
N ARG A 188 -15.47 -2.55 15.04
CA ARG A 188 -14.85 -3.85 15.38
C ARG A 188 -14.66 -3.99 16.87
N THR A 189 -15.69 -3.65 17.64
CA THR A 189 -15.65 -3.66 19.10
C THR A 189 -16.84 -4.42 19.65
N ALA A 190 -16.78 -4.82 20.92
CA ALA A 190 -17.90 -5.47 21.59
C ALA A 190 -19.17 -4.61 21.56
N ALA A 191 -19.04 -3.30 21.73
CA ALA A 191 -20.15 -2.36 21.69
C ALA A 191 -20.83 -2.31 20.31
N ALA A 192 -20.04 -2.40 19.23
CA ALA A 192 -20.56 -2.37 17.87
C ALA A 192 -21.46 -3.58 17.56
N VAL A 193 -21.11 -4.77 18.06
CA VAL A 193 -21.83 -6.01 17.80
C VAL A 193 -22.78 -6.44 18.93
N SER A 194 -22.88 -5.66 20.00
CA SER A 194 -23.79 -5.93 21.12
C SER A 194 -25.23 -6.10 20.64
N GLY A 195 -25.88 -7.19 21.07
CA GLY A 195 -27.24 -7.55 20.67
C GLY A 195 -27.37 -8.17 19.27
N VAL A 196 -26.27 -8.34 18.53
CA VAL A 196 -26.24 -9.04 17.24
C VAL A 196 -25.77 -10.48 17.48
N PRO A 197 -26.51 -11.51 17.03
CA PRO A 197 -26.06 -12.89 17.16
C PRO A 197 -24.72 -13.10 16.44
N GLU A 198 -23.78 -13.76 17.11
CA GLU A 198 -22.49 -14.14 16.55
C GLU A 198 -22.68 -14.97 15.27
N ASP A 199 -21.81 -14.74 14.28
CA ASP A 199 -21.88 -15.38 12.95
C ASP A 199 -23.19 -15.18 12.16
N SER A 200 -24.07 -14.27 12.58
CA SER A 200 -25.16 -13.82 11.72
C SER A 200 -24.63 -13.04 10.52
N GLU A 201 -25.45 -12.89 9.48
CA GLU A 201 -25.11 -12.04 8.33
C GLU A 201 -24.80 -10.61 8.77
N LYS A 202 -25.58 -10.07 9.72
CA LYS A 202 -25.39 -8.74 10.26
C LYS A 202 -24.08 -8.62 11.05
N TRP A 203 -23.69 -9.65 11.80
CA TRP A 203 -22.40 -9.70 12.49
C TRP A 203 -21.24 -9.61 11.51
N ARG A 204 -21.26 -10.45 10.46
CA ARG A 204 -20.25 -10.43 9.38
C ARG A 204 -20.20 -9.09 8.68
N GLN A 205 -21.33 -8.48 8.35
CA GLN A 205 -21.35 -7.14 7.73
C GLN A 205 -20.66 -6.07 8.58
N ILE A 206 -20.76 -6.16 9.91
CA ILE A 206 -20.12 -5.22 10.84
C ILE A 206 -18.61 -5.47 10.93
N ILE A 207 -18.22 -6.73 11.13
CA ILE A 207 -16.83 -7.11 11.43
C ILE A 207 -15.99 -7.27 10.18
N ASP A 208 -16.46 -8.00 9.17
CA ASP A 208 -15.66 -8.39 8.01
C ASP A 208 -15.07 -7.17 7.30
N GLN A 209 -13.88 -7.36 6.77
CA GLN A 209 -13.15 -6.33 6.05
C GLN A 209 -13.64 -6.26 4.60
N THR A 210 -13.84 -5.04 4.08
CA THR A 210 -14.18 -4.87 2.66
C THR A 210 -13.00 -5.24 1.75
N GLU A 211 -13.14 -6.36 1.02
CA GLU A 211 -12.23 -6.74 -0.07
C GLU A 211 -12.57 -5.97 -1.36
N LEU A 212 -11.54 -5.56 -2.08
CA LEU A 212 -11.63 -4.91 -3.39
C LEU A 212 -11.46 -5.96 -4.50
N ASN A 213 -12.20 -5.77 -5.59
CA ASN A 213 -12.03 -6.55 -6.80
C ASN A 213 -10.59 -6.47 -7.32
N HIS A 214 -10.16 -7.49 -8.03
CA HIS A 214 -8.89 -7.48 -8.76
C HIS A 214 -8.85 -6.34 -9.78
N GLN A 215 -7.66 -5.81 -10.04
CA GLN A 215 -7.45 -4.63 -10.87
C GLN A 215 -6.27 -4.84 -11.80
N TYR A 216 -6.29 -4.24 -12.99
CA TYR A 216 -5.20 -4.35 -13.95
C TYR A 216 -5.02 -3.07 -14.77
N THR A 217 -3.79 -2.87 -15.27
CA THR A 217 -3.45 -1.84 -16.24
C THR A 217 -2.61 -2.41 -17.37
N LEU A 218 -2.70 -1.79 -18.54
CA LEU A 218 -1.79 -2.02 -19.66
C LEU A 218 -1.11 -0.69 -19.99
N ASP A 219 0.20 -0.67 -19.89
CA ASP A 219 1.01 0.53 -20.07
C ASP A 219 1.96 0.32 -21.25
N ALA A 220 2.19 1.37 -22.05
CA ALA A 220 3.18 1.36 -23.10
C ALA A 220 4.03 2.62 -23.07
N PHE A 221 5.32 2.45 -23.33
CA PHE A 221 6.30 3.51 -23.33
C PHE A 221 7.21 3.38 -24.55
N ALA A 222 7.52 4.48 -25.21
CA ALA A 222 8.40 4.50 -26.35
C ALA A 222 9.33 5.71 -26.28
N GLY A 223 10.54 5.56 -26.82
CA GLY A 223 11.46 6.68 -26.90
C GLY A 223 12.42 6.57 -28.06
N TYR A 224 12.97 7.72 -28.44
CA TYR A 224 13.95 7.86 -29.51
C TYR A 224 15.04 8.86 -29.11
N SER A 225 16.29 8.45 -29.25
CA SER A 225 17.45 9.30 -29.02
C SER A 225 18.10 9.66 -30.35
N TRP A 226 17.92 10.90 -30.78
CA TRP A 226 18.55 11.43 -31.99
C TRP A 226 19.97 11.93 -31.70
N LEU A 227 20.96 11.32 -32.34
CA LEU A 227 22.36 11.76 -32.25
C LEU A 227 22.58 13.01 -33.11
N MET A 228 22.67 14.18 -32.47
CA MET A 228 22.75 15.48 -33.13
C MET A 228 24.08 15.71 -33.85
N ASN A 229 25.20 15.13 -33.38
CA ASN A 229 26.52 15.29 -34.01
C ASN A 229 26.55 14.84 -35.47
N ARG A 230 25.62 13.98 -35.91
CA ARG A 230 25.51 13.57 -37.32
C ARG A 230 25.06 14.69 -38.25
N LYS A 231 24.35 15.68 -37.72
CA LYS A 231 23.84 16.83 -38.46
C LYS A 231 24.60 18.12 -38.11
N PHE A 232 25.02 18.24 -36.85
CA PHE A 232 25.68 19.43 -36.32
C PHE A 232 27.12 19.10 -35.94
N ASN A 233 28.01 19.15 -36.94
CA ASN A 233 29.40 18.75 -36.80
C ASN A 233 30.23 19.67 -35.88
N TYR A 234 29.71 20.86 -35.55
CA TYR A 234 30.34 21.80 -34.60
C TYR A 234 30.17 21.37 -33.13
N LEU A 235 29.29 20.41 -32.83
CA LEU A 235 29.10 19.92 -31.48
C LEU A 235 30.30 19.06 -31.07
N LYS A 236 31.13 19.60 -30.15
CA LYS A 236 32.35 18.93 -29.66
C LYS A 236 32.06 17.71 -28.79
N LYS A 237 30.94 17.70 -28.06
CA LYS A 237 30.49 16.59 -27.21
C LYS A 237 29.40 15.79 -27.89
N ARG A 238 29.26 14.52 -27.53
CA ARG A 238 28.25 13.62 -28.13
C ARG A 238 26.85 13.98 -27.61
N THR A 239 26.17 14.86 -28.34
CA THR A 239 24.87 15.40 -27.96
C THR A 239 23.73 14.57 -28.54
N PHE A 240 22.79 14.18 -27.68
CA PHE A 240 21.56 13.50 -28.05
C PHE A 240 20.36 14.37 -27.69
N LEU A 241 19.40 14.45 -28.61
CA LEU A 241 18.05 14.89 -28.33
C LEU A 241 17.20 13.65 -28.05
N VAL A 242 16.70 13.50 -26.83
CA VAL A 242 15.95 12.33 -26.36
C VAL A 242 14.49 12.69 -26.29
N PHE A 243 13.67 11.94 -27.02
CA PHE A 243 12.21 12.02 -26.99
C PHE A 243 11.68 10.78 -26.27
N ASN A 244 10.73 10.97 -25.38
CA ASN A 244 10.01 9.89 -24.73
C ASN A 244 8.52 10.18 -24.76
N VAL A 245 7.71 9.16 -25.00
CA VAL A 245 6.25 9.21 -24.93
C VAL A 245 5.76 7.97 -24.22
N GLY A 246 4.72 8.10 -23.41
CA GLY A 246 4.09 6.94 -22.80
C GLY A 246 2.61 7.14 -22.58
N VAL A 247 1.92 6.00 -22.49
CA VAL A 247 0.50 5.90 -22.23
C VAL A 247 0.34 4.88 -21.11
N ASN A 248 -0.18 5.35 -19.97
CA ASN A 248 -0.56 4.49 -18.86
C ASN A 248 -2.05 4.18 -18.97
N ASN A 249 -2.44 2.98 -18.55
CA ASN A 249 -3.82 2.51 -18.54
C ASN A 249 -4.50 2.65 -19.92
N ILE A 250 -3.87 2.07 -20.96
CA ILE A 250 -4.32 2.11 -22.36
C ILE A 250 -5.76 1.62 -22.52
N LEU A 251 -6.21 0.72 -21.64
CA LEU A 251 -7.55 0.16 -21.64
C LEU A 251 -8.61 1.11 -21.02
N ASP A 252 -8.20 2.31 -20.59
CA ASP A 252 -9.04 3.32 -19.92
C ASP A 252 -9.88 2.73 -18.77
N ASN A 253 -9.27 1.85 -17.96
CA ASN A 253 -9.95 1.26 -16.81
C ASN A 253 -10.08 2.31 -15.69
N ARG A 254 -11.27 2.91 -15.55
CA ARG A 254 -11.56 3.96 -14.54
C ARG A 254 -12.06 3.43 -13.20
N ASN A 255 -12.29 2.11 -13.11
CA ASN A 255 -12.77 1.47 -11.89
C ASN A 255 -11.64 0.99 -10.98
N ILE A 256 -10.40 1.39 -11.28
CA ILE A 256 -9.21 1.09 -10.47
C ILE A 256 -9.31 1.89 -9.18
N VAL A 257 -9.48 1.20 -8.05
CA VAL A 257 -9.44 1.78 -6.72
C VAL A 257 -7.98 1.87 -6.29
N SER A 258 -7.42 3.08 -6.32
CA SER A 258 -6.03 3.38 -5.93
C SER A 258 -5.85 3.43 -4.41
N GLY A 259 -6.94 3.59 -3.67
CA GLY A 259 -6.98 3.55 -2.22
C GLY A 259 -8.38 3.79 -1.69
N GLY A 260 -8.54 3.68 -0.38
CA GLY A 260 -9.82 3.95 0.26
C GLY A 260 -9.82 3.51 1.72
N TYR A 261 -10.88 3.87 2.41
CA TYR A 261 -11.07 3.55 3.80
C TYR A 261 -12.57 3.43 4.10
N GLU A 262 -12.87 2.58 5.07
CA GLU A 262 -14.17 2.57 5.71
C GLU A 262 -14.26 3.80 6.62
N GLN A 263 -15.36 4.57 6.54
CA GLN A 263 -15.50 5.79 7.33
C GLN A 263 -15.44 5.49 8.82
N LEU A 264 -14.79 6.34 9.61
CA LEU A 264 -14.73 6.29 11.08
C LEU A 264 -16.06 6.73 11.73
N ARG A 265 -17.17 6.23 11.19
CA ARG A 265 -18.54 6.46 11.65
C ARG A 265 -19.31 5.15 11.59
N PHE A 266 -20.18 4.91 12.56
CA PHE A 266 -20.98 3.70 12.64
C PHE A 266 -22.31 3.98 13.33
N ASP A 267 -23.38 3.37 12.84
CA ASP A 267 -24.69 3.47 13.48
C ASP A 267 -24.79 2.46 14.62
N PHE A 268 -24.53 2.89 15.85
CA PHE A 268 -24.61 2.02 17.02
C PHE A 268 -26.05 1.65 17.41
N ALA A 269 -27.07 2.38 16.95
CA ALA A 269 -28.47 2.14 17.27
C ALA A 269 -29.07 1.07 16.35
N GLU A 270 -28.99 1.28 15.03
CA GLU A 270 -29.56 0.35 14.05
C GLU A 270 -28.58 -0.71 13.57
N LYS A 271 -27.28 -0.55 13.88
CA LYS A 271 -26.19 -1.42 13.40
C LYS A 271 -26.14 -1.51 11.87
N ASN A 272 -26.45 -0.40 11.20
CA ASN A 272 -26.49 -0.29 9.75
C ASN A 272 -25.14 0.20 9.20
N THR A 273 -24.39 -0.69 8.56
CA THR A 273 -23.07 -0.40 7.97
C THR A 273 -23.16 0.47 6.72
N ASN A 274 -24.30 0.48 6.03
CA ASN A 274 -24.51 1.24 4.80
C ASN A 274 -24.86 2.71 5.02
N LYS A 275 -25.18 3.11 6.27
CA LYS A 275 -25.45 4.52 6.61
C LYS A 275 -24.25 5.41 6.32
N PHE A 276 -23.04 4.88 6.52
CA PHE A 276 -21.78 5.54 6.22
C PHE A 276 -20.95 4.68 5.26
N PRO A 277 -21.21 4.76 3.95
CA PRO A 277 -20.57 3.87 2.98
C PRO A 277 -19.08 4.16 2.84
N ASP A 278 -18.32 3.15 2.43
CA ASP A 278 -16.87 3.26 2.27
C ASP A 278 -16.47 4.37 1.28
N LYS A 279 -15.35 5.04 1.56
CA LYS A 279 -14.78 6.05 0.66
C LYS A 279 -13.67 5.43 -0.17
N ARG A 280 -13.80 5.54 -1.49
CA ARG A 280 -12.86 4.99 -2.48
C ARG A 280 -12.27 6.11 -3.32
N PHE A 281 -10.97 6.03 -3.54
CA PHE A 281 -10.22 6.88 -4.46
C PHE A 281 -9.96 6.08 -5.73
N TYR A 282 -10.22 6.68 -6.88
CA TYR A 282 -10.03 6.04 -8.16
C TYR A 282 -8.77 6.56 -8.84
N ALA A 283 -8.03 5.66 -9.49
CA ALA A 283 -6.94 6.06 -10.36
C ALA A 283 -7.48 6.79 -11.59
N TYR A 284 -6.62 7.58 -12.22
CA TYR A 284 -6.94 8.17 -13.51
C TYR A 284 -7.19 7.06 -14.55
N GLY A 285 -8.04 7.37 -15.53
CA GLY A 285 -8.20 6.57 -16.74
C GLY A 285 -6.93 6.60 -17.60
N ILE A 286 -7.09 6.56 -18.91
CA ILE A 286 -5.95 6.68 -19.82
C ILE A 286 -5.18 8.00 -19.60
N ASN A 287 -3.86 7.90 -19.43
CA ASN A 287 -3.00 9.06 -19.17
C ASN A 287 -1.78 9.04 -20.10
N PHE A 288 -1.46 10.18 -20.69
CA PHE A 288 -0.37 10.36 -21.66
C PHE A 288 0.71 11.26 -21.07
N PHE A 289 1.97 10.94 -21.34
CA PHE A 289 3.07 11.85 -21.08
C PHE A 289 4.03 11.90 -22.27
N ALA A 290 4.68 13.05 -22.42
CA ALA A 290 5.75 13.25 -23.38
C ALA A 290 6.86 14.06 -22.71
N SER A 291 8.11 13.73 -23.02
CA SER A 291 9.27 14.49 -22.55
C SER A 291 10.33 14.61 -23.62
N VAL A 292 11.02 15.75 -23.61
CA VAL A 292 12.18 16.03 -24.45
C VAL A 292 13.33 16.41 -23.55
N GLY A 293 14.49 15.77 -23.75
CA GLY A 293 15.70 16.05 -22.99
C GLY A 293 16.91 16.18 -23.90
N ILE A 294 17.91 16.94 -23.46
CA ILE A 294 19.22 17.03 -24.11
C ILE A 294 20.24 16.34 -23.22
N ARG A 295 21.05 15.45 -23.81
CA ARG A 295 22.17 14.78 -23.12
C ARG A 295 23.46 15.07 -23.88
N PHE A 296 24.52 15.54 -23.21
CA PHE A 296 25.81 15.90 -23.81
C PHE A 296 26.99 15.25 -23.09
#